data_AF-A0A662T1U4-F1
#
_entry.id   AF-A0A662T1U4-F1
#
_cell.length_a   1.000
_cell.length_b   1.000
_cell.length_c   1.000
_cell.angle_alpha   90.00
_cell.angle_beta   90.00
_cell.angle_gamma   90.00
#
_symmetry.space_group_name_H-M   'P 1'
#
loop_
_entity.id
_entity.type
_entity.pdbx_description
1 polymer ?
#
loop_
_entity_poly.entity_id
_entity_poly.type
_entity_poly.pdbx_seq_one_letter_code
_entity_poly.pdbx_strand_id
1 'polypeptide(L)'
;MPQKEIHFVEMSEEEFAEECISLVKKAEEKGIILRILGALAVYVHTMDDERCREIHKLRFGGGTPAFTDLDLIAYSKQYSQVKKFFEEEGFIPDRMVNVLFGKKRLIYYHPQGKYHIDIFFDKLEFSHDVPFGSKPGEGRLDLSSPAITPTDIVLEKLQIHEINRKDLVDLVVLFMSHELSDKEGRKLINAKYIAKLLADDWGFWYDAKVNLEKLEKFTESLKQEGVLTEQEANAVAEKARALAKALEEEPKTKKWKKRAKKGTSKKWYREVEELVR
;
A
#
# COMPACT_ATOMS: atom_id res chain seq x y z
N MET A 1 9.81 -29.97 -0.80
CA MET A 1 10.03 -28.60 -1.27
C MET A 1 10.93 -27.93 -0.25
N PRO A 2 12.11 -27.39 -0.62
CA PRO A 2 12.92 -26.68 0.36
C PRO A 2 12.17 -25.41 0.76
N GLN A 3 11.95 -25.21 2.06
CA GLN A 3 11.57 -23.92 2.62
C GLN A 3 12.68 -22.92 2.25
N LYS A 4 12.34 -21.90 1.45
CA LYS A 4 13.26 -20.81 1.12
C LYS A 4 13.17 -19.74 2.21
N GLU A 5 14.32 -19.34 2.73
CA GLU A 5 14.47 -18.32 3.76
C GLU A 5 14.04 -16.95 3.22
N ILE A 6 13.16 -16.28 3.96
CA ILE A 6 12.83 -14.88 3.74
C ILE A 6 14.10 -14.08 4.04
N HIS A 7 14.64 -13.35 3.05
CA HIS A 7 15.75 -12.44 3.28
C HIS A 7 15.21 -11.19 3.97
N PHE A 8 15.49 -11.07 5.25
CA PHE A 8 15.12 -9.89 6.02
C PHE A 8 16.21 -8.82 5.96
N VAL A 9 15.82 -7.56 6.14
CA VAL A 9 16.79 -6.46 6.20
C VAL A 9 17.60 -6.59 7.49
N GLU A 10 18.93 -6.62 7.39
CA GLU A 10 19.88 -6.63 8.52
C GLU A 10 20.06 -5.25 9.17
N MET A 11 18.99 -4.46 9.27
CA MET A 11 18.98 -3.09 9.81
C MET A 11 17.79 -2.93 10.75
N SER A 12 17.86 -1.95 11.66
CA SER A 12 16.68 -1.57 12.43
C SER A 12 15.59 -0.96 11.52
N GLU A 13 14.34 -0.96 11.98
CA GLU A 13 13.22 -0.38 11.23
C GLU A 13 13.46 1.11 10.94
N GLU A 14 13.99 1.82 11.94
CA GLU A 14 14.33 3.24 11.86
C GLU A 14 15.45 3.49 10.83
N GLU A 15 16.55 2.74 10.92
CA GLU A 15 17.68 2.89 9.98
C GLU A 15 17.26 2.59 8.54
N PHE A 16 16.47 1.54 8.33
CA PHE A 16 15.95 1.20 7.01
C PHE A 16 15.01 2.29 6.47
N ALA A 17 14.10 2.80 7.31
CA ALA A 17 13.21 3.88 6.93
C ALA A 17 13.96 5.17 6.58
N GLU A 18 14.95 5.56 7.39
CA GLU A 18 15.79 6.74 7.14
C GLU A 18 16.55 6.62 5.81
N GLU A 19 17.13 5.45 5.53
CA GLU A 19 17.84 5.19 4.27
C GLU A 19 16.89 5.32 3.07
N CYS A 20 15.71 4.69 3.13
CA CYS A 20 14.72 4.73 2.06
C CYS A 20 14.15 6.13 1.82
N ILE A 21 13.84 6.86 2.90
CA ILE A 21 13.38 8.25 2.83
C ILE A 21 14.46 9.14 2.21
N SER A 22 15.73 8.94 2.58
CA SER A 22 16.86 9.67 2.02
C SER A 22 17.01 9.41 0.51
N LEU A 23 16.86 8.16 0.07
CA LEU A 23 16.88 7.79 -1.35
C LEU A 23 15.77 8.49 -2.15
N VAL A 24 14.54 8.51 -1.62
CA VAL A 24 13.42 9.23 -2.26
C VAL A 24 13.67 10.74 -2.34
N LYS A 25 14.21 11.34 -1.27
CA LYS A 25 14.58 12.77 -1.27
C LYS A 25 15.63 13.10 -2.33
N LYS A 26 16.69 12.29 -2.45
CA LYS A 26 17.70 12.46 -3.51
C LYS A 26 17.11 12.40 -4.92
N ALA A 27 16.14 11.52 -5.15
CA ALA A 27 15.43 11.45 -6.43
C ALA A 27 14.61 12.72 -6.68
N GLU A 28 13.91 13.20 -5.64
CA GLU A 28 13.08 14.42 -5.69
C GLU A 28 13.93 15.67 -5.96
N GLU A 29 15.13 15.77 -5.39
CA GLU A 29 16.12 16.83 -5.70
C GLU A 29 16.54 16.87 -7.18
N LYS A 30 16.51 15.71 -7.86
CA LYS A 30 16.74 15.59 -9.31
C LYS A 30 15.46 15.75 -10.15
N GLY A 31 14.34 16.12 -9.51
CA GLY A 31 13.03 16.27 -10.16
C GLY A 31 12.36 14.95 -10.54
N ILE A 32 12.75 13.83 -9.92
CA ILE A 32 12.19 12.50 -10.15
C ILE A 32 11.19 12.19 -9.04
N ILE A 33 9.93 11.90 -9.40
CA ILE A 33 8.89 11.57 -8.43
C ILE A 33 8.92 10.07 -8.17
N LEU A 34 9.39 9.71 -6.98
CA LEU A 34 9.33 8.38 -6.39
C LEU A 34 8.53 8.44 -5.09
N ARG A 35 7.68 7.46 -4.83
CA ARG A 35 6.94 7.36 -3.56
C ARG A 35 7.01 5.96 -2.99
N ILE A 36 7.23 5.88 -1.68
CA ILE A 36 7.23 4.63 -0.90
C ILE A 36 5.80 4.07 -0.84
N LEU A 37 5.68 2.74 -0.97
CA LEU A 37 4.45 1.96 -0.91
C LEU A 37 4.40 1.03 0.31
N GLY A 38 3.26 0.33 0.46
CA GLY A 38 3.16 -0.85 1.29
C GLY A 38 3.43 -0.61 2.78
N ALA A 39 4.13 -1.55 3.40
CA ALA A 39 4.45 -1.54 4.83
C ALA A 39 5.19 -0.27 5.26
N LEU A 40 6.21 0.10 4.50
CA LEU A 40 7.07 1.22 4.85
C LEU A 40 6.33 2.55 4.70
N ALA A 41 5.39 2.64 3.76
CA ALA A 41 4.51 3.81 3.64
C ALA A 41 3.64 3.99 4.91
N VAL A 42 3.08 2.90 5.47
CA VAL A 42 2.34 2.95 6.74
C VAL A 42 3.25 3.46 7.86
N TYR A 43 4.44 2.86 8.01
CA TYR A 43 5.42 3.27 9.02
C TYR A 43 5.78 4.76 8.89
N VAL A 44 6.04 5.25 7.68
CA VAL A 44 6.34 6.67 7.42
C VAL A 44 5.23 7.60 7.90
N HIS A 45 3.95 7.23 7.74
CA HIS A 45 2.85 8.07 8.20
C HIS A 45 2.61 8.01 9.70
N THR A 46 3.15 7.00 10.39
CA THR A 46 2.93 6.79 11.83
C THR A 46 4.19 6.81 12.67
N MET A 47 5.36 7.10 12.10
CA MET A 47 6.64 7.03 12.81
C MET A 47 6.75 8.04 13.96
N ASP A 48 5.97 9.12 13.94
CA ASP A 48 5.91 10.12 15.02
C ASP A 48 4.89 9.77 16.12
N ASP A 49 4.16 8.66 15.99
CA ASP A 49 3.14 8.21 16.94
C ASP A 49 3.56 6.87 17.57
N GLU A 50 4.01 6.94 18.83
CA GLU A 50 4.55 5.77 19.55
C GLU A 50 3.54 4.64 19.67
N ARG A 51 2.27 4.97 19.93
CA ARG A 51 1.19 3.98 20.08
C ARG A 51 0.90 3.28 18.76
N CYS A 52 0.86 4.03 17.66
CA CYS A 52 0.73 3.45 16.33
C CYS A 52 1.91 2.56 15.95
N ARG A 53 3.15 2.96 16.30
CA ARG A 53 4.35 2.11 16.08
C ARG A 53 4.29 0.80 16.86
N GLU A 54 3.85 0.84 18.12
CA GLU A 54 3.67 -0.37 18.94
C GLU A 54 2.71 -1.36 18.28
N ILE A 55 1.58 -0.89 17.78
CA ILE A 55 0.58 -1.73 17.09
C ILE A 55 1.13 -2.21 15.74
N HIS A 56 1.82 -1.35 14.99
CA HIS A 56 2.43 -1.71 13.71
C HIS A 56 3.45 -2.85 13.84
N LYS A 57 4.18 -2.95 14.96
CA LYS A 57 5.10 -4.07 15.23
C LYS A 57 4.40 -5.42 15.28
N LEU A 58 3.09 -5.46 15.51
CA LEU A 58 2.32 -6.70 15.49
C LEU A 58 2.24 -7.32 14.10
N ARG A 59 2.62 -6.62 13.01
CA ARG A 59 2.58 -7.18 11.64
C ARG A 59 3.34 -8.49 11.52
N PHE A 60 4.46 -8.61 12.23
CA PHE A 60 5.26 -9.83 12.33
C PHE A 60 5.34 -10.26 13.80
N GLY A 61 5.46 -11.56 14.06
CA GLY A 61 5.73 -12.04 15.42
C GLY A 61 7.03 -11.44 15.96
N GLY A 62 7.13 -11.23 17.28
CA GLY A 62 8.29 -10.61 17.90
C GLY A 62 9.62 -11.24 17.46
N GLY A 63 10.60 -10.40 17.10
CA GLY A 63 11.95 -10.82 16.69
C GLY A 63 12.18 -10.96 15.17
N THR A 64 11.20 -10.62 14.33
CA THR A 64 11.33 -10.63 12.87
C THR A 64 11.42 -9.20 12.33
N PRO A 65 12.34 -8.87 11.41
CA PRO A 65 12.39 -7.53 10.80
C PRO A 65 11.09 -7.18 10.08
N ALA A 66 10.58 -5.96 10.28
CA ALA A 66 9.30 -5.53 9.74
C ALA A 66 9.28 -5.25 8.22
N PHE A 67 10.46 -5.23 7.60
CA PHE A 67 10.62 -4.95 6.18
C PHE A 67 11.56 -5.98 5.53
N THR A 68 11.25 -6.31 4.29
CA THR A 68 11.98 -7.28 3.45
C THR A 68 12.53 -6.63 2.17
N ASP A 69 11.87 -5.58 1.73
CA ASP A 69 12.07 -4.90 0.46
C ASP A 69 11.61 -3.43 0.55
N LEU A 70 12.06 -2.64 -0.44
CA LEU A 70 11.59 -1.29 -0.66
C LEU A 70 10.70 -1.27 -1.91
N ASP A 71 9.38 -1.20 -1.70
CA ASP A 71 8.42 -0.97 -2.77
C ASP A 71 8.28 0.54 -3.04
N LEU A 72 8.43 0.92 -4.31
CA LEU A 72 8.31 2.27 -4.82
C LEU A 72 7.31 2.33 -5.97
N ILE A 73 6.71 3.49 -6.17
CA ILE A 73 5.99 3.82 -7.39
C ILE A 73 6.54 5.09 -8.02
N ALA A 74 6.53 5.10 -9.35
CA ALA A 74 6.96 6.21 -10.16
C ALA A 74 6.01 6.45 -11.35
N TYR A 75 6.19 7.58 -12.02
CA TYR A 75 5.54 7.84 -13.30
C TYR A 75 6.33 7.22 -14.45
N SER A 76 5.65 6.50 -15.34
CA SER A 76 6.25 5.93 -16.55
C SER A 76 6.79 7.01 -17.50
N LYS A 77 6.25 8.23 -17.43
CA LYS A 77 6.82 9.39 -18.12
C LYS A 77 8.27 9.70 -17.67
N GLN A 78 8.64 9.33 -16.45
CA GLN A 78 9.97 9.49 -15.88
C GLN A 78 10.80 8.19 -15.91
N TYR A 79 10.35 7.13 -16.57
CA TYR A 79 10.98 5.81 -16.55
C TYR A 79 12.49 5.83 -16.85
N SER A 80 12.92 6.57 -17.87
CA SER A 80 14.36 6.67 -18.20
C SER A 80 15.17 7.43 -17.15
N GLN A 81 14.55 8.42 -16.50
CA GLN A 81 15.19 9.20 -15.43
C GLN A 81 15.35 8.33 -14.17
N VAL A 82 14.31 7.56 -13.82
CA VAL A 82 14.34 6.58 -12.72
C VAL A 82 15.45 5.57 -12.95
N LYS A 83 15.51 4.95 -14.15
CA LYS A 83 16.55 3.96 -14.46
C LYS A 83 17.96 4.52 -14.26
N LYS A 84 18.21 5.70 -14.83
CA LYS A 84 19.50 6.41 -14.72
C LYS A 84 19.84 6.75 -13.27
N PHE A 85 18.86 7.20 -12.48
CA PHE A 85 19.04 7.53 -11.07
C PHE A 85 19.51 6.32 -10.25
N PHE A 86 18.85 5.17 -10.38
CA PHE A 86 19.25 3.98 -9.63
C PHE A 86 20.62 3.44 -10.05
N GLU A 87 20.97 3.54 -11.34
CA GLU A 87 22.33 3.21 -11.82
C GLU A 87 23.39 4.16 -11.23
N GLU A 88 23.10 5.47 -11.12
CA GLU A 88 24.00 6.47 -10.51
C GLU A 88 24.17 6.28 -9.00
N GLU A 89 23.10 5.91 -8.28
CA GLU A 89 23.16 5.58 -6.85
C GLU A 89 23.82 4.20 -6.58
N GLY A 90 24.23 3.48 -7.63
CA GLY A 90 24.99 2.23 -7.53
C GLY A 90 24.15 0.97 -7.30
N PHE A 91 22.83 1.04 -7.49
CA PHE A 91 21.97 -0.14 -7.40
C PHE A 91 22.12 -1.05 -8.63
N ILE A 92 22.08 -2.36 -8.39
CA ILE A 92 22.33 -3.36 -9.42
C ILE A 92 20.99 -3.81 -10.04
N PRO A 93 20.73 -3.58 -11.34
CA PRO A 93 19.46 -3.95 -11.95
C PRO A 93 19.33 -5.47 -12.16
N ASP A 94 18.17 -6.03 -11.85
CA ASP A 94 17.82 -7.37 -12.34
C ASP A 94 17.49 -7.31 -13.84
N ARG A 95 18.51 -7.58 -14.68
CA ARG A 95 18.35 -7.46 -16.14
C ARG A 95 17.30 -8.41 -16.70
N MET A 96 17.14 -9.61 -16.14
CA MET A 96 16.22 -10.62 -16.67
C MET A 96 14.78 -10.23 -16.36
N VAL A 97 14.51 -9.92 -15.09
CA VAL A 97 13.18 -9.50 -14.63
C VAL A 97 12.76 -8.19 -15.29
N ASN A 98 13.67 -7.23 -15.41
CA ASN A 98 13.36 -5.94 -16.03
C ASN A 98 13.03 -6.04 -17.53
N VAL A 99 13.61 -7.00 -18.24
CA VAL A 99 13.23 -7.29 -19.63
C VAL A 99 11.84 -7.94 -19.70
N LEU A 100 11.52 -8.85 -18.78
CA LEU A 100 10.24 -9.55 -18.74
C LEU A 100 9.07 -8.63 -18.40
N PHE A 101 9.21 -7.74 -17.40
CA PHE A 101 8.15 -6.81 -16.98
C PHE A 101 8.14 -5.48 -17.74
N GLY A 102 9.19 -5.21 -18.54
CA GLY A 102 9.28 -4.05 -19.42
C GLY A 102 9.12 -2.72 -18.66
N LYS A 103 8.16 -1.90 -19.10
CA LYS A 103 7.89 -0.57 -18.51
C LYS A 103 6.97 -0.60 -17.28
N LYS A 104 6.52 -1.78 -16.83
CA LYS A 104 5.56 -1.89 -15.72
C LYS A 104 6.25 -1.95 -14.36
N ARG A 105 7.44 -2.55 -14.31
CA ARG A 105 8.14 -2.86 -13.07
C ARG A 105 9.65 -2.87 -13.30
N LEU A 106 10.41 -2.34 -12.36
CA LEU A 106 11.86 -2.49 -12.31
C LEU A 106 12.26 -3.08 -10.96
N ILE A 107 13.17 -4.05 -10.98
CA ILE A 107 13.81 -4.61 -9.79
C ILE A 107 15.29 -4.24 -9.77
N TYR A 108 15.74 -3.80 -8.60
CA TYR A 108 17.11 -3.47 -8.30
C TYR A 108 17.55 -4.14 -7.00
N TYR A 109 18.83 -4.45 -6.88
CA TYR A 109 19.45 -4.99 -5.68
C TYR A 109 20.37 -3.94 -5.07
N HIS A 110 20.32 -3.83 -3.74
CA HIS A 110 21.28 -3.03 -2.99
C HIS A 110 22.71 -3.55 -3.26
N PRO A 111 23.71 -2.68 -3.47
CA PRO A 111 25.06 -3.11 -3.86
C PRO A 111 25.75 -4.04 -2.84
N GLN A 112 25.37 -3.96 -1.57
CA GLN A 112 25.85 -4.88 -0.53
C GLN A 112 24.87 -6.02 -0.20
N GLY A 113 23.84 -6.25 -1.01
CA GLY A 113 22.89 -7.36 -0.84
C GLY A 113 21.88 -7.20 0.32
N LYS A 114 21.85 -6.05 1.01
CA LYS A 114 21.01 -5.82 2.20
C LYS A 114 19.50 -5.97 1.94
N TYR A 115 19.03 -5.44 0.82
CA TYR A 115 17.63 -5.46 0.41
C TYR A 115 17.52 -5.32 -1.11
N HIS A 116 16.32 -5.46 -1.64
CA HIS A 116 16.00 -5.17 -3.02
C HIS A 116 14.90 -4.13 -3.11
N ILE A 117 14.83 -3.47 -4.27
CA ILE A 117 13.91 -2.40 -4.56
C ILE A 117 13.01 -2.85 -5.70
N ASP A 118 11.72 -2.66 -5.51
CA ASP A 118 10.71 -2.90 -6.50
C ASP A 118 10.05 -1.58 -6.91
N ILE A 119 10.09 -1.24 -8.20
CA ILE A 119 9.59 0.03 -8.69
C ILE A 119 8.46 -0.23 -9.67
N PHE A 120 7.24 0.04 -9.23
CA PHE A 120 6.04 0.01 -10.05
C PHE A 120 5.86 1.32 -10.82
N PHE A 121 5.11 1.26 -11.92
CA PHE A 121 4.80 2.44 -12.72
C PHE A 121 3.30 2.61 -12.94
N ASP A 122 2.81 3.83 -12.74
CA ASP A 122 1.47 4.35 -13.04
C ASP A 122 0.28 3.77 -12.27
N LYS A 123 0.31 2.47 -11.95
CA LYS A 123 -0.74 1.76 -11.20
C LYS A 123 -0.18 0.48 -10.58
N LEU A 124 -0.82 0.01 -9.52
CA LEU A 124 -0.58 -1.32 -8.97
C LEU A 124 -1.58 -2.30 -9.58
N GLU A 125 -1.08 -3.38 -10.17
CA GLU A 125 -1.87 -4.39 -10.88
C GLU A 125 -1.91 -5.72 -10.09
N PHE A 126 -2.58 -5.70 -8.94
CA PHE A 126 -2.71 -6.87 -8.05
C PHE A 126 -4.09 -7.55 -8.20
N SER A 127 -4.81 -7.87 -7.12
CA SER A 127 -6.16 -8.42 -7.22
C SER A 127 -7.10 -7.48 -7.96
N HIS A 128 -6.98 -6.17 -7.70
CA HIS A 128 -7.58 -5.08 -8.48
C HIS A 128 -6.54 -4.03 -8.85
N ASP A 129 -6.91 -3.09 -9.72
CA ASP A 129 -6.02 -1.99 -10.12
C ASP A 129 -6.16 -0.80 -9.15
N VAL A 130 -5.04 -0.30 -8.63
CA VAL A 130 -4.97 0.98 -7.90
C VAL A 130 -4.21 2.00 -8.77
N PRO A 131 -4.90 3.00 -9.36
CA PRO A 131 -4.29 3.93 -10.29
C PRO A 131 -3.64 5.14 -9.61
N PHE A 132 -2.47 5.54 -10.09
CA PHE A 132 -1.72 6.72 -9.65
C PHE A 132 -1.52 7.77 -10.76
N GLY A 133 -1.84 7.45 -12.01
CA GLY A 133 -1.61 8.32 -13.17
C GLY A 133 -0.21 8.16 -13.76
N SER A 134 0.08 8.76 -14.91
CA SER A 134 1.29 8.41 -15.69
C SER A 134 2.35 9.51 -15.84
N LYS A 135 2.09 10.70 -15.29
CA LYS A 135 3.03 11.83 -15.36
C LYS A 135 2.87 12.82 -14.19
N PRO A 136 3.95 13.54 -13.84
CA PRO A 136 3.90 14.62 -12.85
C PRO A 136 2.83 15.66 -13.13
N GLY A 137 2.20 16.17 -12.08
CA GLY A 137 1.22 17.25 -12.13
C GLY A 137 -0.20 16.84 -12.55
N GLU A 138 -0.40 15.60 -13.00
CA GLU A 138 -1.74 15.05 -13.33
C GLU A 138 -2.10 13.79 -12.54
N GLY A 139 -1.11 13.11 -11.95
CA GLY A 139 -1.35 11.93 -11.15
C GLY A 139 -1.43 12.23 -9.64
N ARG A 140 -1.35 11.16 -8.85
CA ARG A 140 -1.50 11.18 -7.39
C ARG A 140 -0.19 11.18 -6.61
N LEU A 141 0.94 10.87 -7.25
CA LEU A 141 2.24 10.82 -6.59
C LEU A 141 2.73 12.20 -6.14
N ASP A 142 2.22 13.29 -6.74
CA ASP A 142 2.49 14.66 -6.28
C ASP A 142 1.81 15.02 -4.94
N LEU A 143 0.84 14.22 -4.46
CA LEU A 143 -0.01 14.59 -3.33
C LEU A 143 0.62 14.40 -1.95
N SER A 144 1.66 13.57 -1.85
CA SER A 144 2.35 13.23 -0.60
C SER A 144 3.79 12.83 -0.89
N SER A 145 4.70 13.12 0.03
CA SER A 145 6.12 12.72 0.01
C SER A 145 6.58 12.46 1.45
N PRO A 146 7.45 11.47 1.72
CA PRO A 146 8.12 10.58 0.77
C PRO A 146 7.31 9.33 0.39
N ALA A 147 6.19 9.07 1.06
CA ALA A 147 5.28 7.95 0.78
C ALA A 147 4.04 8.42 0.02
N ILE A 148 3.32 7.47 -0.60
CA ILE A 148 1.98 7.71 -1.18
C ILE A 148 1.00 8.20 -0.10
N THR A 149 -0.16 8.74 -0.52
CA THR A 149 -1.15 9.26 0.43
C THR A 149 -1.73 8.15 1.31
N PRO A 150 -2.22 8.46 2.53
CA PRO A 150 -2.96 7.50 3.35
C PRO A 150 -4.17 6.90 2.61
N THR A 151 -4.83 7.72 1.78
CA THR A 151 -5.90 7.28 0.87
C THR A 151 -5.46 6.14 -0.05
N ASP A 152 -4.28 6.28 -0.65
CA ASP A 152 -3.75 5.30 -1.60
C ASP A 152 -3.31 4.02 -0.88
N ILE A 153 -2.74 4.12 0.33
CA ILE A 153 -2.37 2.94 1.14
C ILE A 153 -3.63 2.16 1.52
N VAL A 154 -4.72 2.84 1.91
CA VAL A 154 -5.99 2.15 2.19
C VAL A 154 -6.49 1.41 0.95
N LEU A 155 -6.36 1.97 -0.25
CA LEU A 155 -6.69 1.28 -1.50
C LEU A 155 -5.79 0.06 -1.75
N GLU A 156 -4.48 0.17 -1.49
CA GLU A 156 -3.54 -0.96 -1.59
C GLU A 156 -3.93 -2.14 -0.71
N LYS A 157 -4.43 -1.87 0.50
CA LYS A 157 -4.83 -2.92 1.44
C LYS A 157 -6.21 -3.48 1.13
N LEU A 158 -7.17 -2.62 0.79
CA LEU A 158 -8.54 -3.05 0.52
C LEU A 158 -8.68 -3.84 -0.79
N GLN A 159 -7.79 -3.66 -1.76
CA GLN A 159 -7.84 -4.42 -3.02
C GLN A 159 -7.46 -5.90 -2.87
N ILE A 160 -6.86 -6.32 -1.76
CA ILE A 160 -6.36 -7.69 -1.58
C ILE A 160 -7.55 -8.65 -1.39
N HIS A 161 -7.78 -9.56 -2.33
CA HIS A 161 -8.92 -10.49 -2.26
C HIS A 161 -8.86 -11.39 -1.01
N GLU A 162 -7.69 -11.98 -0.75
CA GLU A 162 -7.40 -12.76 0.46
C GLU A 162 -6.56 -11.92 1.42
N ILE A 163 -7.19 -10.90 2.03
CA ILE A 163 -6.49 -10.04 2.99
C ILE A 163 -5.93 -10.88 4.15
N ASN A 164 -4.69 -10.59 4.53
CA ASN A 164 -3.96 -11.30 5.57
C ASN A 164 -3.84 -10.43 6.84
N ARG A 165 -3.20 -10.97 7.88
CA ARG A 165 -3.03 -10.29 9.17
C ARG A 165 -2.18 -9.02 9.09
N LYS A 166 -1.08 -9.00 8.32
CA LYS A 166 -0.21 -7.81 8.21
C LYS A 166 -0.97 -6.62 7.59
N ASP A 167 -1.81 -6.88 6.60
CA ASP A 167 -2.61 -5.85 5.93
C ASP A 167 -3.77 -5.35 6.81
N LEU A 168 -4.34 -6.20 7.67
CA LEU A 168 -5.32 -5.77 8.67
C LEU A 168 -4.69 -4.89 9.75
N VAL A 169 -3.48 -5.22 10.23
CA VAL A 169 -2.74 -4.37 11.17
C VAL A 169 -2.44 -3.00 10.54
N ASP A 170 -2.03 -2.97 9.27
CA ASP A 170 -1.81 -1.71 8.53
C ASP A 170 -3.08 -0.83 8.51
N LEU A 171 -4.23 -1.43 8.22
CA LEU A 171 -5.51 -0.72 8.23
C LEU A 171 -5.91 -0.20 9.61
N VAL A 172 -5.70 -0.99 10.68
CA VAL A 172 -5.92 -0.54 12.07
C VAL A 172 -5.10 0.71 12.35
N VAL A 173 -3.79 0.65 12.09
CA VAL A 173 -2.85 1.74 12.36
C VAL A 173 -3.20 3.00 11.56
N LEU A 174 -3.55 2.86 10.28
CA LEU A 174 -3.99 3.98 9.46
C LEU A 174 -5.27 4.62 9.99
N PHE A 175 -6.27 3.82 10.38
CA PHE A 175 -7.55 4.35 10.87
C PHE A 175 -7.43 4.93 12.28
N MET A 176 -6.45 4.51 13.08
CA MET A 176 -6.14 5.16 14.35
C MET A 176 -5.50 6.54 14.15
N SER A 177 -4.59 6.67 13.18
CA SER A 177 -3.76 7.87 12.99
C SER A 177 -4.34 8.92 12.03
N HIS A 178 -5.36 8.56 11.25
CA HIS A 178 -5.94 9.40 10.19
C HIS A 178 -7.46 9.54 10.31
N GLU A 179 -7.97 10.70 9.89
CA GLU A 179 -9.41 10.96 9.82
C GLU A 179 -9.95 10.76 8.41
N LEU A 180 -11.21 10.32 8.31
CA LEU A 180 -11.90 10.26 7.03
C LEU A 180 -12.29 11.67 6.57
N SER A 181 -12.15 11.92 5.27
CA SER A 181 -12.37 13.22 4.66
C SER A 181 -12.93 13.07 3.24
N ASP A 182 -13.52 14.15 2.74
CA ASP A 182 -13.97 14.32 1.35
C ASP A 182 -12.86 14.88 0.43
N LYS A 183 -11.66 15.12 0.99
CA LYS A 183 -10.51 15.74 0.34
C LYS A 183 -9.21 15.08 0.80
N GLU A 184 -8.18 15.17 -0.03
CA GLU A 184 -6.81 14.79 0.34
C GLU A 184 -6.23 15.80 1.34
N GLY A 185 -5.27 15.36 2.15
CA GLY A 185 -4.52 16.22 3.06
C GLY A 185 -3.69 15.45 4.07
N ARG A 186 -2.88 16.17 4.85
CA ARG A 186 -2.06 15.57 5.92
C ARG A 186 -2.97 14.96 6.99
N LYS A 187 -2.67 13.72 7.40
CA LYS A 187 -3.48 12.94 8.36
C LYS A 187 -4.94 12.70 7.93
N LEU A 188 -5.23 12.77 6.62
CA LEU A 188 -6.57 12.52 6.08
C LEU A 188 -6.57 11.31 5.12
N ILE A 189 -7.66 10.55 5.16
CA ILE A 189 -8.02 9.53 4.19
C ILE A 189 -9.22 10.04 3.39
N ASN A 190 -9.06 10.21 2.09
CA ASN A 190 -10.11 10.73 1.21
C ASN A 190 -11.12 9.62 0.85
N ALA A 191 -12.10 9.41 1.72
CA ALA A 191 -13.16 8.42 1.56
C ALA A 191 -13.96 8.62 0.27
N LYS A 192 -14.17 9.88 -0.14
CA LYS A 192 -14.87 10.22 -1.38
C LYS A 192 -14.13 9.77 -2.63
N TYR A 193 -12.80 9.91 -2.66
CA TYR A 193 -11.99 9.41 -3.76
C TYR A 193 -12.07 7.88 -3.85
N ILE A 194 -11.91 7.19 -2.72
CA ILE A 194 -12.03 5.73 -2.64
C ILE A 194 -13.41 5.29 -3.17
N ALA A 195 -14.49 5.89 -2.66
CA ALA A 195 -15.85 5.55 -3.06
C ALA A 195 -16.09 5.74 -4.57
N LYS A 196 -15.63 6.85 -5.14
CA LYS A 196 -15.73 7.13 -6.58
C LYS A 196 -14.98 6.12 -7.43
N LEU A 197 -13.76 5.76 -7.03
CA LEU A 197 -12.96 4.78 -7.75
C LEU A 197 -13.67 3.41 -7.76
N LEU A 198 -14.12 2.96 -6.60
CA LEU A 198 -14.78 1.67 -6.43
C LEU A 198 -16.20 1.65 -7.04
N ALA A 199 -16.83 2.80 -7.25
CA ALA A 199 -18.14 2.90 -7.91
C ALA A 199 -18.11 2.52 -9.41
N ASP A 200 -16.93 2.43 -10.04
CA ASP A 200 -16.77 1.89 -11.39
C ASP A 200 -16.29 0.42 -11.44
N ASP A 201 -15.85 -0.14 -10.31
CA ASP A 201 -15.37 -1.52 -10.22
C ASP A 201 -16.10 -2.32 -9.13
N TRP A 202 -17.01 -3.19 -9.56
CA TRP A 202 -17.76 -4.05 -8.63
C TRP A 202 -16.87 -5.07 -7.91
N GLY A 203 -15.83 -5.60 -8.55
CA GLY A 203 -14.96 -6.59 -7.95
C GLY A 203 -14.16 -5.98 -6.80
N PHE A 204 -13.53 -4.83 -7.06
CA PHE A 204 -12.79 -4.09 -6.05
C PHE A 204 -13.72 -3.63 -4.93
N TRP A 205 -14.87 -3.04 -5.27
CA TRP A 205 -15.86 -2.66 -4.27
C TRP A 205 -16.29 -3.82 -3.37
N TYR A 206 -16.48 -5.02 -3.93
CA TYR A 206 -16.91 -6.20 -3.19
C TYR A 206 -15.83 -6.64 -2.18
N ASP A 207 -14.59 -6.79 -2.63
CA ASP A 207 -13.48 -7.19 -1.76
C ASP A 207 -13.20 -6.11 -0.70
N ALA A 208 -13.26 -4.83 -1.05
CA ALA A 208 -13.09 -3.74 -0.09
C ALA A 208 -14.13 -3.79 1.03
N LYS A 209 -15.41 -4.03 0.73
CA LYS A 209 -16.43 -4.19 1.78
C LYS A 209 -16.18 -5.41 2.66
N VAL A 210 -15.88 -6.56 2.07
CA VAL A 210 -15.57 -7.79 2.82
C VAL A 210 -14.35 -7.58 3.71
N ASN A 211 -13.34 -6.85 3.24
CA ASN A 211 -12.14 -6.55 4.00
C ASN A 211 -12.39 -5.55 5.14
N LEU A 212 -13.29 -4.58 4.97
CA LEU A 212 -13.73 -3.70 6.06
C LEU A 212 -14.49 -4.47 7.15
N GLU A 213 -15.33 -5.44 6.78
CA GLU A 213 -15.99 -6.32 7.76
C GLU A 213 -14.99 -7.20 8.51
N LYS A 214 -13.95 -7.70 7.83
CA LYS A 214 -12.84 -8.44 8.46
C LYS A 214 -12.04 -7.54 9.41
N LEU A 215 -11.81 -6.28 9.04
CA LEU A 215 -11.14 -5.29 9.87
C LEU A 215 -11.90 -5.03 11.17
N GLU A 216 -13.23 -4.87 11.13
CA GLU A 216 -14.05 -4.72 12.34
C GLU A 216 -13.90 -5.92 13.28
N LYS A 217 -13.99 -7.14 12.76
CA LYS A 217 -13.80 -8.38 13.56
C LYS A 217 -12.40 -8.50 14.12
N PHE A 218 -11.39 -8.17 13.34
CA PHE A 218 -9.99 -8.20 13.76
C PHE A 218 -9.72 -7.19 14.87
N THR A 219 -10.25 -5.97 14.73
CA THR A 219 -10.16 -4.91 15.74
C THR A 219 -10.81 -5.33 17.06
N GLU A 220 -11.97 -5.99 16.98
CA GLU A 220 -12.64 -6.56 18.16
C GLU A 220 -11.78 -7.64 18.86
N SER A 221 -11.12 -8.51 18.09
CA SER A 221 -10.17 -9.50 18.65
C SER A 221 -9.03 -8.82 19.40
N LEU A 222 -8.40 -7.81 18.79
CA LEU A 222 -7.30 -7.07 19.43
C LEU A 222 -7.76 -6.36 20.71
N LYS A 223 -8.99 -5.88 20.76
CA LYS A 223 -9.59 -5.31 21.98
C LYS A 223 -9.75 -6.38 23.07
N GLN A 224 -10.28 -7.56 22.72
CA GLN A 224 -10.47 -8.66 23.67
C GLN A 224 -9.15 -9.22 24.21
N GLU A 225 -8.10 -9.19 23.38
CA GLU A 225 -6.73 -9.55 23.75
C GLU A 225 -6.04 -8.47 24.61
N GLY A 226 -6.68 -7.33 24.83
CA GLY A 226 -6.11 -6.20 25.59
C GLY A 226 -5.03 -5.43 24.83
N VAL A 227 -4.86 -5.69 23.53
CA VAL A 227 -3.91 -4.99 22.66
C VAL A 227 -4.41 -3.59 22.36
N LEU A 228 -5.70 -3.43 22.06
CA LEU A 228 -6.37 -2.14 21.87
C LEU A 228 -7.24 -1.79 23.06
N THR A 229 -7.30 -0.51 23.40
CA THR A 229 -8.31 0.02 24.31
C THR A 229 -9.68 0.02 23.65
N GLU A 230 -10.75 0.10 24.45
CA GLU A 230 -12.12 0.21 23.93
C GLU A 230 -12.29 1.44 23.03
N GLN A 231 -11.69 2.57 23.40
CA GLN A 231 -11.75 3.81 22.62
C GLN A 231 -11.07 3.67 21.26
N GLU A 232 -9.86 3.09 21.20
CA GLU A 232 -9.12 2.86 19.95
C GLU A 232 -9.89 1.92 19.03
N ALA A 233 -10.38 0.80 19.57
CA ALA A 233 -11.14 -0.19 18.80
C ALA A 233 -12.43 0.41 18.23
N ASN A 234 -13.16 1.20 19.03
CA ASN A 234 -14.37 1.88 18.59
C ASN A 234 -14.07 2.90 17.49
N ALA A 235 -13.01 3.70 17.62
CA ALA A 235 -12.63 4.68 16.61
C ALA A 235 -12.31 4.03 15.25
N VAL A 236 -11.56 2.92 15.26
CA VAL A 236 -11.26 2.16 14.03
C VAL A 236 -12.53 1.57 13.42
N ALA A 237 -13.38 0.94 14.22
CA ALA A 237 -14.63 0.34 13.75
C ALA A 237 -15.61 1.39 13.19
N GLU A 238 -15.71 2.56 13.82
CA GLU A 238 -16.52 3.68 13.32
C GLU A 238 -16.04 4.17 11.95
N LYS A 239 -14.73 4.34 11.77
CA LYS A 239 -14.15 4.73 10.47
C LYS A 239 -14.35 3.63 9.41
N ALA A 240 -14.21 2.36 9.77
CA ALA A 240 -14.48 1.25 8.85
C ALA A 240 -15.94 1.26 8.37
N ARG A 241 -16.90 1.41 9.29
CA ARG A 241 -18.33 1.51 8.95
C ARG A 241 -18.66 2.76 8.14
N ALA A 242 -18.05 3.90 8.48
CA ALA A 242 -18.24 5.14 7.74
C ALA A 242 -17.72 5.04 6.31
N LEU A 243 -16.55 4.44 6.10
CA LEU A 243 -16.02 4.18 4.77
C LEU A 243 -16.92 3.20 4.01
N ALA A 244 -17.31 2.08 4.62
CA ALA A 244 -18.22 1.11 4.00
C ALA A 244 -19.54 1.76 3.57
N LYS A 245 -20.10 2.65 4.40
CA LYS A 245 -21.29 3.43 4.06
C LYS A 245 -21.06 4.35 2.86
N ALA A 246 -19.93 5.07 2.82
CA ALA A 246 -19.59 5.91 1.66
C ALA A 246 -19.46 5.07 0.37
N LEU A 247 -18.87 3.87 0.46
CA LEU A 247 -18.78 2.94 -0.68
C LEU A 247 -20.15 2.50 -1.17
N GLU A 248 -21.15 2.35 -0.30
CA GLU A 248 -22.52 1.98 -0.67
C GLU A 248 -23.27 3.12 -1.35
N GLU A 249 -23.20 4.31 -0.75
CA GLU A 249 -23.99 5.48 -1.15
C GLU A 249 -23.51 6.11 -2.47
N GLU A 250 -22.23 5.95 -2.84
CA GLU A 250 -21.70 6.53 -4.08
C GLU A 250 -22.41 5.99 -5.34
N PRO A 251 -22.90 6.84 -6.26
CA PRO A 251 -23.62 6.40 -7.45
C PRO A 251 -22.80 5.45 -8.35
N LYS A 252 -23.26 4.20 -8.48
CA LYS A 252 -22.58 3.16 -9.27
C LYS A 252 -22.74 3.33 -10.79
N THR A 253 -21.64 3.11 -11.53
CA THR A 253 -21.66 3.17 -12.99
C THR A 253 -22.47 2.04 -13.62
N LYS A 254 -22.83 2.18 -14.91
CA LYS A 254 -23.51 1.10 -15.65
C LYS A 254 -22.65 -0.16 -15.73
N LYS A 255 -21.32 -0.01 -15.86
CA LYS A 255 -20.34 -1.11 -15.88
C LYS A 255 -20.38 -1.87 -14.56
N TRP A 256 -20.31 -1.15 -13.44
CA TRP A 256 -20.45 -1.72 -12.10
C TRP A 256 -21.76 -2.51 -11.96
N LYS A 257 -22.91 -1.90 -12.30
CA LYS A 257 -24.24 -2.54 -12.18
C LYS A 257 -24.36 -3.81 -13.02
N LYS A 258 -23.79 -3.81 -14.24
CA LYS A 258 -23.76 -5.00 -15.10
C LYS A 258 -22.88 -6.10 -14.51
N ARG A 259 -21.74 -5.75 -13.90
CA ARG A 259 -20.86 -6.71 -13.22
C ARG A 259 -21.48 -7.27 -11.95
N ALA A 260 -22.22 -6.45 -11.19
CA ALA A 260 -22.94 -6.83 -9.98
C ALA A 260 -23.96 -7.93 -10.23
N LYS A 261 -24.68 -7.89 -11.37
CA LYS A 261 -25.64 -8.95 -11.75
C LYS A 261 -24.99 -10.34 -11.90
N LYS A 262 -23.71 -10.40 -12.27
CA LYS A 262 -22.96 -11.67 -12.33
C LYS A 262 -22.54 -12.11 -10.93
N GLY A 263 -22.33 -11.16 -10.01
CA GLY A 263 -21.93 -11.43 -8.64
C GLY A 263 -20.64 -12.27 -8.57
N THR A 264 -20.56 -13.07 -7.52
CA THR A 264 -19.43 -13.97 -7.25
C THR A 264 -19.44 -15.24 -8.11
N SER A 265 -20.47 -15.46 -8.95
CA SER A 265 -20.55 -16.63 -9.85
C SER A 265 -19.47 -16.66 -10.95
N LYS A 266 -18.82 -15.52 -11.20
CA LYS A 266 -17.65 -15.43 -12.06
C LYS A 266 -16.52 -14.80 -11.27
N LYS A 267 -15.29 -15.31 -11.44
CA LYS A 267 -14.07 -14.72 -10.87
C LYS A 267 -14.01 -13.21 -11.15
N TRP A 268 -13.70 -12.43 -10.14
CA TRP A 268 -13.73 -10.96 -10.19
C TRP A 268 -12.40 -10.30 -9.84
N TYR A 269 -11.42 -11.08 -9.43
CA TYR A 269 -10.09 -10.64 -9.04
C TYR A 269 -9.06 -11.39 -9.86
N ARG A 270 -7.86 -10.82 -9.98
CA ARG A 270 -6.68 -11.55 -10.45
C ARG A 270 -6.03 -12.28 -9.28
N GLU A 271 -5.63 -13.52 -9.52
CA GLU A 271 -4.69 -14.17 -8.60
C GLU A 271 -3.35 -13.48 -8.77
N VAL A 272 -2.84 -12.97 -7.66
CA VAL A 272 -1.49 -12.47 -7.57
C VAL A 272 -0.69 -13.62 -7.00
N GLU A 273 0.08 -14.29 -7.86
CA GLU A 273 1.18 -15.08 -7.34
C GLU A 273 2.10 -14.08 -6.62
N GLU A 274 2.35 -14.30 -5.32
CA GLU A 274 3.61 -13.81 -4.75
C GLU A 274 4.67 -14.35 -5.70
N LEU A 275 5.30 -13.46 -6.49
CA LEU A 275 6.30 -13.89 -7.46
C LEU A 275 7.22 -14.83 -6.71
N VAL A 276 7.27 -16.08 -7.15
CA VAL A 276 8.16 -17.08 -6.60
C VAL A 276 9.57 -16.52 -6.82
N ARG A 277 10.12 -15.92 -5.77
CA ARG A 277 11.47 -15.39 -5.71
C ARG A 277 12.39 -16.50 -5.18
#